data_AF-A0A849EV61-F1
#
_entry.id   AF-A0A849EV61-F1
#
_cell.length_a   1.000
_cell.length_b   1.000
_cell.length_c   1.000
_cell.angle_alpha   90.00
_cell.angle_beta   90.00
_cell.angle_gamma   90.00
#
_symmetry.space_group_name_H-M   'P 1'
#
loop_
_entity.id
_entity.type
_entity.pdbx_description
1 polymer ?
#
loop_
_entity_poly.entity_id
_entity_poly.type
_entity_poly.pdbx_seq_one_letter_code
_entity_poly.pdbx_strand_id
1 'polypeptide(L)'
;MNASEDQQNQVIDIPLDADFLQQSNALAAKNRKLLDDYNMKAFEILGSVGAGKTSLAMQLVDHLKAHRIAVIAGDLTTTIDADRIKEKGAKVIQVNTGRECHLDPAYVLDAMSQFDLAKFDLMFIENVGNLICPADFKLGADKRIVVVSVTEGPYTVLKHPYIFLEADLVVINKIDLAEAMKVNVAKLERELLDLNPNIDIVRTNLTTGEGVEEIIGKLEL
;
A
#
# COMPACT_ATOMS: atom_id res chain seq x y z
N MET A 1 -10.19 -52.45 -11.68
CA MET A 1 -9.80 -52.24 -10.27
C MET A 1 -9.97 -50.75 -10.01
N ASN A 2 -10.97 -50.41 -9.20
CA ASN A 2 -11.43 -49.04 -8.92
C ASN A 2 -10.70 -48.42 -7.72
N ALA A 3 -10.88 -47.10 -7.61
CA ALA A 3 -10.51 -46.14 -6.56
C ALA A 3 -9.09 -45.57 -6.74
N SER A 4 -8.86 -44.35 -7.24
CA SER A 4 -9.42 -43.02 -6.91
C SER A 4 -9.27 -42.67 -5.42
N GLU A 5 -8.08 -42.24 -5.04
CA GLU A 5 -7.86 -41.43 -3.84
C GLU A 5 -7.52 -40.01 -4.28
N ASP A 6 -8.58 -39.23 -4.53
CA ASP A 6 -8.52 -37.78 -4.47
C ASP A 6 -8.16 -37.39 -3.04
N GLN A 7 -6.91 -36.95 -2.83
CA GLN A 7 -6.53 -36.23 -1.62
C GLN A 7 -7.25 -34.88 -1.62
N GLN A 8 -8.43 -34.84 -1.02
CA GLN A 8 -9.13 -33.60 -0.72
C GLN A 8 -8.28 -32.79 0.27
N ASN A 9 -7.59 -31.76 -0.24
CA ASN A 9 -6.98 -30.74 0.58
C ASN A 9 -8.06 -30.13 1.48
N GLN A 10 -7.94 -30.35 2.79
CA GLN A 10 -8.80 -29.73 3.78
C GLN A 10 -8.35 -28.28 3.98
N VAL A 11 -9.06 -27.34 3.35
CA VAL A 11 -8.93 -25.91 3.64
C VAL A 11 -9.87 -25.58 4.80
N ILE A 12 -9.36 -24.90 5.83
CA ILE A 12 -10.14 -24.40 6.95
C ILE A 12 -10.15 -22.88 6.85
N ASP A 13 -11.33 -22.29 6.63
CA ASP A 13 -11.53 -20.84 6.60
C ASP A 13 -11.83 -20.33 8.02
N ILE A 14 -11.15 -19.25 8.43
CA ILE A 14 -11.36 -18.59 9.72
C ILE A 14 -11.99 -17.22 9.45
N PRO A 15 -13.23 -16.95 9.91
CA PRO A 15 -13.89 -15.67 9.67
C PRO A 15 -13.31 -14.56 10.56
N LEU A 16 -13.25 -13.34 10.02
CA LEU A 16 -12.95 -12.12 10.77
C LEU A 16 -14.19 -11.65 11.55
N ASP A 17 -13.95 -10.96 12.67
CA ASP A 17 -15.01 -10.38 13.51
C ASP A 17 -15.65 -9.16 12.81
N ALA A 18 -16.93 -9.30 12.44
CA ALA A 18 -17.66 -8.30 11.67
C ALA A 18 -17.89 -6.99 12.45
N ASP A 19 -18.08 -7.06 13.77
CA ASP A 19 -18.35 -5.87 14.59
C ASP A 19 -17.10 -4.99 14.68
N PHE A 20 -15.92 -5.62 14.78
CA PHE A 20 -14.64 -4.94 14.78
C PHE A 20 -14.37 -4.22 13.46
N LEU A 21 -14.58 -4.90 12.33
CA LEU A 21 -14.41 -4.30 10.99
C LEU A 21 -15.38 -3.14 10.76
N GLN A 22 -16.62 -3.22 11.27
CA GLN A 22 -17.58 -2.13 11.15
C GLN A 22 -17.11 -0.88 11.91
N GLN A 23 -16.55 -1.03 13.12
CA GLN A 23 -16.01 0.08 13.90
C GLN A 23 -14.79 0.71 13.22
N SER A 24 -13.89 -0.12 12.70
CA SER A 24 -12.72 0.35 11.94
C SER A 24 -13.13 1.15 10.70
N ASN A 25 -14.09 0.63 9.92
CA ASN A 25 -14.63 1.34 8.75
C ASN A 25 -15.29 2.68 9.10
N ALA A 26 -15.98 2.77 10.24
CA ALA A 26 -16.54 4.03 10.70
C ALA A 26 -15.47 5.08 11.05
N LEU A 27 -14.32 4.66 11.58
CA LEU A 27 -13.17 5.53 11.81
C LEU A 27 -12.49 5.94 10.50
N ALA A 28 -12.31 5.00 9.57
CA ALA A 28 -11.78 5.30 8.24
C ALA A 28 -12.62 6.35 7.50
N ALA A 29 -13.95 6.26 7.59
CA ALA A 29 -14.86 7.26 7.01
C ALA A 29 -14.72 8.64 7.68
N LYS A 30 -14.46 8.68 9.00
CA LYS A 30 -14.16 9.95 9.70
C LYS A 30 -12.84 10.55 9.23
N ASN A 31 -11.81 9.72 9.02
CA ASN A 31 -10.52 10.18 8.49
C ASN A 31 -10.66 10.78 7.10
N ARG A 32 -11.37 10.08 6.20
CA ARG A 32 -11.67 10.60 4.85
C ARG A 32 -12.38 11.94 4.93
N LYS A 33 -13.44 12.04 5.75
CA LYS A 33 -14.17 13.30 5.95
C LYS A 33 -13.26 14.42 6.45
N LEU A 34 -12.37 14.14 7.40
CA LEU A 34 -11.43 15.13 7.90
C LEU A 34 -10.50 15.63 6.79
N LEU A 35 -9.92 14.71 6.00
CA LEU A 35 -9.07 15.06 4.86
C LEU A 35 -9.83 15.89 3.81
N ASP A 36 -11.09 15.55 3.53
CA ASP A 36 -11.98 16.32 2.64
C ASP A 36 -12.22 17.74 3.15
N ASP A 37 -12.47 17.90 4.45
CA ASP A 37 -12.71 19.21 5.07
C ASP A 37 -11.46 20.14 4.93
N TYR A 38 -10.26 19.56 4.74
CA TYR A 38 -9.01 20.28 4.45
C TYR A 38 -8.63 20.30 2.96
N ASN A 39 -9.45 19.74 2.06
CA ASN A 39 -9.15 19.56 0.63
C ASN A 39 -7.83 18.81 0.37
N MET A 40 -7.52 17.83 1.22
CA MET A 40 -6.29 17.05 1.15
C MET A 40 -6.55 15.72 0.45
N LYS A 41 -5.77 15.42 -0.61
CA LYS A 41 -5.77 14.09 -1.21
C LYS A 41 -4.85 13.17 -0.41
N ALA A 42 -5.27 11.94 -0.16
CA ALA A 42 -4.54 10.96 0.62
C ALA A 42 -4.38 9.64 -0.13
N PHE A 43 -3.18 9.08 -0.08
CA PHE A 43 -2.83 7.84 -0.77
C PHE A 43 -2.22 6.85 0.22
N GLU A 44 -2.81 5.67 0.30
CA GLU A 44 -2.29 4.58 1.12
C GLU A 44 -1.27 3.77 0.31
N ILE A 45 -0.07 3.58 0.84
CA ILE A 45 1.00 2.78 0.23
C ILE A 45 1.11 1.46 1.00
N LEU A 46 0.67 0.40 0.36
CA LEU A 46 0.64 -0.98 0.83
C LEU A 46 1.74 -1.80 0.16
N GLY A 47 2.01 -3.00 0.68
CA GLY A 47 2.99 -3.90 0.08
C GLY A 47 3.74 -4.73 1.09
N SER A 48 4.49 -5.72 0.61
CA SER A 48 5.31 -6.59 1.46
C SER A 48 6.51 -5.84 2.09
N VAL A 49 7.19 -6.50 3.03
CA VAL A 49 8.48 -6.02 3.54
C VAL A 49 9.50 -6.01 2.39
N GLY A 50 10.13 -4.86 2.17
CA GLY A 50 11.14 -4.72 1.13
C GLY A 50 10.61 -4.64 -0.31
N ALA A 51 9.29 -4.54 -0.52
CA ALA A 51 8.70 -4.35 -1.86
C ALA A 51 9.16 -3.04 -2.52
N GLY A 52 9.39 -2.00 -1.72
CA GLY A 52 9.78 -0.66 -2.18
C GLY A 52 8.84 0.47 -1.78
N LYS A 53 7.96 0.27 -0.78
CA LYS A 53 7.02 1.29 -0.27
C LYS A 53 7.70 2.61 0.09
N THR A 54 8.70 2.59 0.97
CA THR A 54 9.52 3.76 1.30
C THR A 54 10.16 4.40 0.08
N SER A 55 10.68 3.59 -0.85
CA SER A 55 11.29 4.11 -2.09
C SER A 55 10.25 4.82 -2.96
N LEU A 56 9.01 4.31 -3.03
CA LEU A 56 7.93 4.97 -3.73
C LEU A 56 7.59 6.30 -3.05
N ALA A 57 7.40 6.31 -1.74
CA ALA A 57 7.11 7.53 -0.98
C ALA A 57 8.20 8.60 -1.20
N MET A 58 9.48 8.20 -1.13
CA MET A 58 10.61 9.10 -1.41
C MET A 58 10.60 9.65 -2.83
N GLN A 59 10.33 8.81 -3.84
CA GLN A 59 10.24 9.23 -5.24
C GLN A 59 9.08 10.21 -5.46
N LEU A 60 7.90 9.94 -4.88
CA LEU A 60 6.74 10.83 -4.97
C LEU A 60 7.01 12.18 -4.31
N VAL A 61 7.62 12.19 -3.12
CA VAL A 61 8.04 13.45 -2.46
C VAL A 61 9.03 14.24 -3.32
N ASP A 62 9.98 13.56 -3.96
CA ASP A 62 10.99 14.22 -4.79
C ASP A 62 10.43 14.82 -6.08
N HIS A 63 9.44 14.17 -6.70
CA HIS A 63 8.86 14.58 -7.99
C HIS A 63 7.69 15.55 -7.81
N LEU A 64 6.97 15.49 -6.69
CA LEU A 64 5.80 16.33 -6.40
C LEU A 64 6.15 17.56 -5.55
N LYS A 65 7.33 18.16 -5.75
CA LYS A 65 7.82 19.32 -4.98
C LYS A 65 6.93 20.58 -5.06
N ALA A 66 6.04 20.65 -6.05
CA ALA A 66 5.04 21.71 -6.16
C ALA A 66 3.92 21.57 -5.10
N HIS A 67 3.77 20.39 -4.51
CA HIS A 67 2.79 20.08 -3.48
C HIS A 67 3.37 20.18 -2.08
N ARG A 68 2.50 20.44 -1.10
CA ARG A 68 2.85 20.46 0.31
C ARG A 68 2.47 19.11 0.89
N ILE A 69 3.49 18.26 1.07
CA ILE A 69 3.30 16.83 1.35
C ILE A 69 3.51 16.52 2.84
N ALA A 70 2.52 15.85 3.43
CA ALA A 70 2.61 15.18 4.72
C ALA A 70 2.74 13.67 4.51
N VAL A 71 3.52 13.00 5.35
CA VAL A 71 3.66 11.54 5.32
C VAL A 71 3.43 10.94 6.70
N ILE A 72 2.61 9.90 6.75
CA ILE A 72 2.51 9.01 7.91
C ILE A 72 3.28 7.73 7.55
N ALA A 73 4.28 7.39 8.35
CA ALA A 73 5.08 6.18 8.17
C ALA A 73 4.74 5.17 9.26
N GLY A 74 4.09 4.07 8.89
CA GLY A 74 3.75 2.95 9.76
C GLY A 74 4.82 1.87 9.73
N ASP A 75 5.45 1.60 10.87
CA ASP A 75 6.37 0.48 11.05
C ASP A 75 6.16 -0.13 12.44
N LEU A 76 6.67 -1.34 12.66
CA LEU A 76 6.53 -2.04 13.94
C LEU A 76 7.23 -1.28 15.07
N THR A 77 8.50 -0.90 14.88
CA THR A 77 9.32 -0.33 15.97
C THR A 77 10.36 0.70 15.57
N THR A 78 10.68 0.87 14.28
CA THR A 78 11.81 1.70 13.86
C THR A 78 11.36 3.03 13.26
N THR A 79 12.27 4.00 13.18
CA THR A 79 12.05 5.29 12.49
C THR A 79 12.75 5.33 11.13
N ILE A 80 13.30 4.21 10.65
CA ILE A 80 14.20 4.17 9.48
C ILE A 80 13.50 4.75 8.26
N ASP A 81 12.26 4.33 8.01
CA ASP A 81 11.49 4.80 6.86
C ASP A 81 11.11 6.29 7.00
N ALA A 82 10.65 6.70 8.18
CA ALA A 82 10.34 8.10 8.44
C ALA A 82 11.55 9.02 8.25
N ASP A 83 12.72 8.62 8.72
CA ASP A 83 13.93 9.45 8.64
C ASP A 83 14.43 9.57 7.20
N ARG A 84 14.40 8.48 6.42
CA ARG A 84 14.72 8.50 4.99
C ARG A 84 13.77 9.38 4.17
N ILE A 85 12.48 9.41 4.52
CA ILE A 85 11.50 10.28 3.84
C ILE A 85 11.69 11.75 4.24
N LYS A 86 12.00 12.04 5.52
CA LYS A 86 12.32 13.41 5.98
C LYS A 86 13.50 14.02 5.24
N GLU A 87 14.51 13.21 4.88
CA GLU A 87 15.65 13.68 4.08
C GLU A 87 15.25 14.24 2.71
N LYS A 88 14.07 13.87 2.20
CA LYS A 88 13.49 14.41 0.96
C LYS A 88 12.72 15.73 1.16
N GLY A 89 12.57 16.19 2.39
CA GLY A 89 11.95 17.47 2.74
C GLY A 89 10.46 17.41 3.12
N ALA A 90 9.86 16.21 3.20
CA ALA A 90 8.50 16.06 3.67
C ALA A 90 8.39 16.15 5.20
N LYS A 91 7.24 16.61 5.70
CA LYS A 91 6.90 16.47 7.13
C LYS A 91 6.41 15.06 7.35
N VAL A 92 7.08 14.31 8.23
CA VAL A 92 6.76 12.90 8.50
C VAL A 92 6.42 12.68 9.96
N ILE A 93 5.35 11.93 10.22
CA ILE A 93 4.99 11.39 11.54
C ILE A 93 5.13 9.87 11.49
N GLN A 94 5.95 9.32 12.38
CA GLN A 94 6.11 7.88 12.56
C GLN A 94 4.97 7.36 13.44
N VAL A 95 4.36 6.24 13.04
CA VAL A 95 3.42 5.47 13.85
C VAL A 95 4.06 4.11 14.12
N ASN A 96 4.35 3.84 15.39
CA ASN A 96 4.85 2.55 15.83
C ASN A 96 3.68 1.65 16.20
N THR A 97 3.40 0.64 15.37
CA THR A 97 2.27 -0.28 15.58
C THR A 97 2.56 -1.36 16.62
N GLY A 98 3.81 -1.42 17.12
CA GLY A 98 4.24 -2.35 18.15
C GLY A 98 4.26 -3.80 17.63
N ARG A 99 3.15 -4.51 17.80
CA ARG A 99 2.98 -5.91 17.33
C ARG A 99 1.88 -6.06 16.28
N GLU A 100 1.17 -4.99 15.96
CA GLU A 100 0.11 -5.04 14.96
C GLU A 100 0.68 -5.10 13.55
N CYS A 101 0.10 -5.96 12.73
CA CYS A 101 0.54 -6.29 11.38
C CYS A 101 -0.03 -5.36 10.29
N HIS A 102 -0.73 -4.29 10.69
CA HIS A 102 -1.37 -3.27 9.85
C HIS A 102 -1.49 -1.96 10.64
N LEU A 103 -1.77 -0.85 9.96
CA LEU A 103 -2.22 0.39 10.60
C LEU A 103 -3.74 0.34 10.87
N ASP A 104 -4.14 0.81 12.05
CA ASP A 104 -5.55 1.07 12.38
C ASP A 104 -5.91 2.54 12.04
N PRO A 105 -7.11 2.82 11.50
CA PRO A 105 -7.55 4.19 11.22
C PRO A 105 -7.54 5.12 12.45
N ALA A 106 -7.67 4.62 13.68
CA ALA A 106 -7.50 5.42 14.89
C ALA A 106 -6.08 5.98 15.02
N TYR A 107 -5.05 5.17 14.75
CA TYR A 107 -3.67 5.65 14.81
C TYR A 107 -3.35 6.64 13.69
N VAL A 108 -3.99 6.49 12.53
CA VAL A 108 -3.92 7.49 11.45
C VAL A 108 -4.54 8.80 11.90
N LEU A 109 -5.70 8.77 12.57
CA LEU A 109 -6.34 9.98 13.13
C LEU A 109 -5.43 10.67 14.16
N ASP A 110 -4.84 9.90 15.07
CA ASP A 110 -3.91 10.42 16.07
C ASP A 110 -2.66 11.03 15.42
N ALA A 111 -2.12 10.39 14.37
CA ALA A 111 -1.01 10.94 13.61
C ALA A 111 -1.40 12.24 12.88
N MET A 112 -2.58 12.28 12.25
CA MET A 112 -3.11 13.48 11.58
C MET A 112 -3.24 14.66 12.54
N SER A 113 -3.61 14.42 13.80
CA SER A 113 -3.72 15.47 14.83
C SER A 113 -2.40 16.19 15.17
N GLN A 114 -1.26 15.58 14.80
CA GLN A 114 0.07 16.16 15.01
C GLN A 114 0.52 17.07 13.85
N PHE A 115 -0.24 17.09 12.76
CA PHE A 115 -0.03 18.03 11.66
C PHE A 115 -0.91 19.27 11.82
N ASP A 116 -0.40 20.40 11.33
CA ASP A 116 -1.25 21.53 10.97
C ASP A 116 -1.75 21.29 9.54
N LEU A 117 -2.87 20.55 9.42
CA LEU A 117 -3.36 20.01 8.15
C LEU A 117 -3.62 21.10 7.09
N ALA A 118 -3.94 22.33 7.48
CA ALA A 118 -4.13 23.46 6.56
C ALA A 118 -2.87 23.82 5.75
N LYS A 119 -1.68 23.36 6.19
CA LYS A 119 -0.41 23.57 5.51
C LYS A 119 -0.11 22.55 4.43
N PHE A 120 -0.93 21.53 4.23
CA PHE A 120 -0.67 20.43 3.30
C PHE A 120 -1.82 20.28 2.31
N ASP A 121 -1.54 19.66 1.17
CA ASP A 121 -2.53 19.31 0.15
C ASP A 121 -2.46 17.84 -0.26
N LEU A 122 -1.35 17.14 0.02
CA LEU A 122 -1.19 15.71 -0.20
C LEU A 122 -0.74 14.97 1.06
N MET A 123 -1.34 13.81 1.32
CA MET A 123 -0.93 12.83 2.32
C MET A 123 -0.48 11.53 1.67
N PHE A 124 0.68 11.02 2.04
CA PHE A 124 1.04 9.61 1.81
C PHE A 124 1.03 8.86 3.15
N ILE A 125 0.38 7.70 3.18
CA ILE A 125 0.30 6.84 4.37
C ILE A 125 1.01 5.53 4.01
N GLU A 126 2.26 5.38 4.41
CA GLU A 126 2.96 4.10 4.28
C GLU A 126 2.49 3.14 5.37
N ASN A 127 1.87 2.03 4.96
CA ASN A 127 1.40 1.00 5.86
C ASN A 127 2.54 0.02 6.22
N VAL A 128 2.32 -0.82 7.23
CA VAL A 128 3.25 -1.89 7.63
C VAL A 128 3.48 -2.84 6.46
N GLY A 129 4.70 -3.39 6.34
CA GLY A 129 5.04 -4.36 5.30
C GLY A 129 4.29 -5.68 5.42
N ASN A 130 3.10 -5.77 4.83
CA ASN A 130 2.23 -6.94 4.89
C ASN A 130 1.23 -6.94 3.72
N LEU A 131 0.97 -8.11 3.13
CA LEU A 131 0.00 -8.31 2.04
C LEU A 131 -1.31 -8.98 2.49
N ILE A 132 -1.44 -9.29 3.78
CA ILE A 132 -2.59 -10.03 4.34
C ILE A 132 -3.42 -9.07 5.19
N CYS A 133 -2.94 -8.72 6.39
CA CYS A 133 -3.75 -7.97 7.36
C CYS A 133 -4.29 -6.65 6.79
N PRO A 134 -3.50 -5.81 6.08
CA PRO A 134 -4.00 -4.51 5.64
C PRO A 134 -5.17 -4.58 4.64
N ALA A 135 -5.41 -5.71 3.97
CA ALA A 135 -6.48 -5.83 2.97
C ALA A 135 -7.84 -5.39 3.53
N ASP A 136 -8.13 -5.77 4.79
CA ASP A 136 -9.43 -5.56 5.45
C ASP A 136 -9.58 -4.20 6.15
N PHE A 137 -8.49 -3.43 6.31
CA PHE A 137 -8.46 -2.21 7.12
C PHE A 137 -8.28 -0.97 6.27
N LYS A 138 -9.38 -0.25 6.02
CA LYS A 138 -9.35 1.03 5.31
C LYS A 138 -8.86 2.13 6.25
N LEU A 139 -8.04 3.05 5.74
CA LEU A 139 -7.49 4.15 6.53
C LEU A 139 -8.16 5.50 6.26
N GLY A 140 -9.00 5.59 5.23
CA GLY A 140 -9.63 6.84 4.76
C GLY A 140 -8.86 7.53 3.62
N ALA A 141 -7.98 6.82 2.92
CA ALA A 141 -7.29 7.31 1.71
C ALA A 141 -8.24 7.37 0.49
N ASP A 142 -7.94 8.24 -0.47
CA ASP A 142 -8.61 8.32 -1.78
C ASP A 142 -8.30 7.11 -2.65
N LYS A 143 -7.02 6.70 -2.67
CA LYS A 143 -6.57 5.52 -3.41
C LYS A 143 -5.62 4.66 -2.57
N ARG A 144 -5.68 3.35 -2.82
CA ARG A 144 -4.82 2.31 -2.26
C ARG A 144 -3.84 1.85 -3.33
N ILE A 145 -2.55 2.07 -3.06
CA ILE A 145 -1.43 1.74 -3.93
C ILE A 145 -0.72 0.52 -3.36
N VAL A 146 -0.80 -0.63 -4.02
CA VAL A 146 -0.11 -1.84 -3.58
C VAL A 146 1.21 -1.99 -4.34
N VAL A 147 2.32 -1.92 -3.61
CA VAL A 147 3.66 -2.17 -4.14
C VAL A 147 4.00 -3.63 -3.98
N VAL A 148 4.25 -4.31 -5.11
CA VAL A 148 4.82 -5.66 -5.14
C VAL A 148 6.17 -5.64 -5.82
N SER A 149 7.08 -6.47 -5.37
CA SER A 149 8.39 -6.64 -6.00
C SER A 149 8.44 -7.94 -6.77
N VAL A 150 9.09 -7.91 -7.93
CA VAL A 150 9.51 -9.10 -8.68
C VAL A 150 10.23 -10.12 -7.80
N THR A 151 10.98 -9.66 -6.79
CA THR A 151 11.73 -10.53 -5.87
C THR A 151 10.85 -11.39 -4.97
N GLU A 152 9.55 -11.14 -4.90
CA GLU A 152 8.59 -11.93 -4.13
C GLU A 152 8.16 -13.21 -4.86
N GLY A 153 8.47 -13.29 -6.17
CA GLY A 153 8.26 -14.46 -7.00
C GLY A 153 6.98 -14.42 -7.84
N PRO A 154 6.75 -15.46 -8.67
CA PRO A 154 5.74 -15.43 -9.73
C PRO A 154 4.32 -15.80 -9.25
N TYR A 155 4.11 -15.96 -7.94
CA TYR A 155 2.84 -16.41 -7.36
C TYR A 155 2.28 -15.41 -6.35
N THR A 156 2.89 -14.23 -6.19
CA THR A 156 2.49 -13.25 -5.17
C THR A 156 1.04 -12.82 -5.32
N VAL A 157 0.58 -12.57 -6.55
CA VAL A 157 -0.79 -12.14 -6.85
C VAL A 157 -1.80 -13.22 -6.45
N LEU A 158 -1.61 -14.44 -6.97
CA LEU A 158 -2.47 -15.58 -6.67
C LEU A 158 -2.52 -15.95 -5.18
N LYS A 159 -1.43 -15.74 -4.44
CA LYS A 159 -1.36 -16.06 -3.01
C LYS A 159 -2.00 -15.02 -2.09
N HIS A 160 -2.18 -13.78 -2.55
CA HIS A 160 -2.69 -12.69 -1.72
C HIS A 160 -3.79 -11.90 -2.44
N PRO A 161 -4.85 -12.55 -2.97
CA PRO A 161 -5.81 -11.88 -3.85
C PRO A 161 -6.54 -10.71 -3.18
N TYR A 162 -6.86 -10.81 -1.88
CA TYR A 162 -7.70 -9.82 -1.21
C TYR A 162 -7.12 -8.41 -1.20
N ILE A 163 -5.79 -8.24 -1.09
CA ILE A 163 -5.20 -6.91 -1.10
C ILE A 163 -5.25 -6.26 -2.49
N PHE A 164 -5.26 -7.06 -3.56
CA PHE A 164 -5.33 -6.56 -4.94
C PHE A 164 -6.77 -6.30 -5.38
N LEU A 165 -7.76 -6.99 -4.81
CA LEU A 165 -9.18 -6.73 -5.06
C LEU A 165 -9.59 -5.32 -4.63
N GLU A 166 -9.02 -4.82 -3.53
CA GLU A 166 -9.32 -3.50 -2.98
C GLU A 166 -8.30 -2.43 -3.41
N ALA A 167 -7.36 -2.74 -4.29
CA ALA A 167 -6.34 -1.81 -4.75
C ALA A 167 -6.82 -1.02 -5.97
N ASP A 168 -6.48 0.27 -6.00
CA ASP A 168 -6.74 1.16 -7.13
C ASP A 168 -5.57 1.17 -8.12
N LEU A 169 -4.35 1.02 -7.59
CA LEU A 169 -3.10 1.00 -8.36
C LEU A 169 -2.16 -0.08 -7.81
N VAL A 170 -1.58 -0.86 -8.71
CA VAL A 170 -0.49 -1.80 -8.38
C VAL A 170 0.81 -1.35 -9.03
N VAL A 171 1.84 -1.25 -8.20
CA VAL A 171 3.20 -0.94 -8.63
C VAL A 171 4.01 -2.23 -8.61
N ILE A 172 4.35 -2.74 -9.80
CA ILE A 172 5.24 -3.89 -9.95
C ILE A 172 6.68 -3.38 -10.02
N ASN A 173 7.35 -3.41 -8.88
CA ASN A 173 8.68 -2.85 -8.69
C ASN A 173 9.81 -3.87 -8.90
N LYS A 174 11.03 -3.33 -9.09
CA LYS A 174 12.28 -4.07 -9.31
C LYS A 174 12.23 -4.91 -10.59
N ILE A 175 11.64 -4.36 -11.65
CA ILE A 175 11.50 -5.04 -12.94
C ILE A 175 12.85 -5.36 -13.59
N ASP A 176 13.91 -4.62 -13.23
CA ASP A 176 15.29 -4.88 -13.61
C ASP A 176 15.79 -6.26 -13.14
N LEU A 177 15.16 -6.84 -12.10
CA LEU A 177 15.50 -8.16 -11.57
C LEU A 177 14.64 -9.30 -12.16
N ALA A 178 13.72 -9.01 -13.08
CA ALA A 178 12.75 -10.00 -13.59
C ALA A 178 13.42 -11.21 -14.24
N GLU A 179 14.46 -10.99 -15.05
CA GLU A 179 15.21 -12.07 -15.69
C GLU A 179 15.95 -12.93 -14.66
N ALA A 180 16.66 -12.30 -13.73
CA ALA A 180 17.42 -12.99 -12.68
C ALA A 180 16.51 -13.83 -11.76
N MET A 181 15.32 -13.31 -11.44
CA MET A 181 14.33 -13.98 -10.61
C MET A 181 13.45 -14.97 -11.40
N LYS A 182 13.58 -15.03 -12.74
CA LYS A 182 12.74 -15.83 -13.65
C LYS A 182 11.25 -15.55 -13.46
N VAL A 183 10.90 -14.28 -13.25
CA VAL A 183 9.52 -13.83 -13.07
C VAL A 183 9.04 -13.15 -14.33
N ASN A 184 7.90 -13.60 -14.85
CA ASN A 184 7.27 -12.98 -16.00
C ASN A 184 6.33 -11.85 -15.53
N VAL A 185 6.77 -10.60 -15.65
CA VAL A 185 5.99 -9.42 -15.25
C VAL A 185 4.64 -9.35 -15.97
N ALA A 186 4.59 -9.66 -17.27
CA ALA A 186 3.34 -9.68 -18.03
C ALA A 186 2.36 -10.78 -17.56
N LYS A 187 2.85 -11.85 -16.93
CA LYS A 187 1.98 -12.84 -16.27
C LYS A 187 1.35 -12.26 -15.01
N LEU A 188 2.13 -11.57 -14.18
CA LEU A 188 1.61 -10.91 -12.97
C LEU A 188 0.54 -9.88 -13.32
N GLU A 189 0.76 -9.08 -14.36
CA GLU A 189 -0.23 -8.10 -14.86
C GLU A 189 -1.55 -8.75 -15.27
N ARG A 190 -1.49 -9.87 -16.01
CA ARG A 190 -2.70 -10.61 -16.37
C ARG A 190 -3.42 -11.14 -15.14
N GLU A 191 -2.70 -11.70 -14.18
CA GLU A 191 -3.31 -12.20 -12.93
C GLU A 191 -3.97 -11.07 -12.12
N LEU A 192 -3.38 -9.87 -12.13
CA LEU A 192 -3.98 -8.69 -11.50
C LEU A 192 -5.26 -8.25 -12.21
N LEU A 193 -5.26 -8.21 -13.55
CA LEU A 193 -6.42 -7.83 -14.34
C LEU A 193 -7.54 -8.88 -14.29
N ASP A 194 -7.18 -10.17 -14.23
CA ASP A 194 -8.14 -11.27 -14.06
C ASP A 194 -8.87 -11.14 -12.72
N LEU A 195 -8.18 -10.62 -11.70
CA LEU A 195 -8.71 -10.42 -10.35
C LEU A 195 -9.49 -9.10 -10.21
N ASN A 196 -8.96 -8.01 -10.74
CA ASN A 196 -9.58 -6.68 -10.73
C ASN A 196 -9.40 -6.02 -12.12
N PRO A 197 -10.39 -6.09 -13.03
CA PRO A 197 -10.27 -5.57 -14.39
C PRO A 197 -10.10 -4.05 -14.50
N ASN A 198 -10.38 -3.30 -13.42
CA ASN A 198 -10.30 -1.83 -13.40
C ASN A 198 -9.02 -1.31 -12.75
N ILE A 199 -8.14 -2.20 -12.28
CA ILE A 199 -6.93 -1.81 -11.56
C ILE A 199 -5.91 -1.17 -12.51
N ASP A 200 -5.33 -0.04 -12.10
CA ASP A 200 -4.17 0.50 -12.79
C ASP A 200 -2.92 -0.31 -12.41
N ILE A 201 -2.03 -0.54 -13.38
CA ILE A 201 -0.79 -1.29 -13.14
C ILE A 201 0.37 -0.53 -13.76
N VAL A 202 1.42 -0.30 -12.98
CA VAL A 202 2.63 0.37 -13.44
C VAL A 202 3.86 -0.48 -13.12
N ARG A 203 4.72 -0.67 -14.12
CA ARG A 203 6.04 -1.31 -13.97
C ARG A 203 7.05 -0.27 -13.51
N THR A 204 7.84 -0.58 -12.49
CA THR A 204 8.82 0.38 -11.97
C THR A 204 10.18 -0.20 -11.67
N ASN A 205 11.17 0.68 -11.75
CA ASN A 205 12.40 0.58 -10.98
C ASN A 205 12.53 1.86 -10.14
N LEU A 206 12.09 1.78 -8.88
CA LEU A 206 12.10 2.93 -7.97
C LEU A 206 13.51 3.37 -7.54
N THR A 207 14.55 2.59 -7.86
CA THR A 207 15.95 3.02 -7.66
C THR A 207 16.38 4.01 -8.74
N THR A 208 15.93 3.80 -9.99
CA THR A 208 16.24 4.69 -11.12
C THR A 208 15.19 5.76 -11.36
N GLY A 209 13.99 5.62 -10.79
CA GLY A 209 12.85 6.50 -11.03
C GLY A 209 11.97 6.07 -12.21
N GLU A 210 12.27 4.94 -12.85
CA GLU A 210 11.46 4.40 -13.95
C GLU A 210 10.02 4.12 -13.48
N GLY A 211 9.05 4.64 -14.24
CA GLY A 211 7.61 4.48 -13.99
C GLY A 211 7.01 5.45 -12.96
N VAL A 212 7.81 6.31 -12.31
CA VAL A 212 7.31 7.27 -11.30
C VAL A 212 6.35 8.30 -11.92
N GLU A 213 6.67 8.85 -13.09
CA GLU A 213 5.80 9.79 -13.79
C GLU A 213 4.45 9.16 -14.20
N GLU A 214 4.47 7.88 -14.58
CA GLU A 214 3.25 7.13 -14.89
C GLU A 214 2.40 6.95 -13.64
N ILE A 215 3.00 6.60 -12.50
CA ILE A 215 2.30 6.55 -11.20
C ILE A 215 1.65 7.89 -10.88
N ILE A 216 2.39 9.00 -10.99
CA ILE A 216 1.86 10.35 -10.72
C ILE A 216 0.63 10.64 -11.58
N GLY A 217 0.67 10.29 -12.88
CA GLY A 217 -0.48 10.42 -13.77
C GLY A 217 -1.72 9.65 -13.30
N LYS A 218 -1.54 8.49 -12.65
CA LYS A 218 -2.63 7.68 -12.08
C LYS A 218 -3.15 8.21 -10.74
N LEU A 219 -2.42 9.09 -10.06
CA LEU A 219 -2.88 9.72 -8.81
C LEU A 219 -3.93 10.80 -9.05
N GLU A 220 -4.06 11.31 -10.28
CA GLU A 220 -5.06 12.33 -10.68
C GLU A 220 -5.01 13.58 -9.79
N LEU A 221 -3.81 14.09 -9.51
CA LEU A 221 -3.52 15.20 -8.58
C LEU A 221 -4.10 16.55 -9.04
#